data_AF-A0A1A6BJS5-F1
#
_entry.id   AF-A0A1A6BJS5-F1
#
_cell.length_a   1.000
_cell.length_b   1.000
_cell.length_c   1.000
_cell.angle_alpha   90.00
_cell.angle_beta   90.00
_cell.angle_gamma   90.00
#
_symmetry.space_group_name_H-M   'P 1'
#
loop_
_entity.id
_entity.type
_entity.pdbx_description
1 polymer ?
#
loop_
_entity_poly.entity_id
_entity_poly.type
_entity_poly.pdbx_seq_one_letter_code
_entity_poly.pdbx_strand_id
1 'polypeptide(L)'
;MIDGRRADSTRRRQRVLAALDTAIKDGTELSVTGIAGRAGVDRTFLYRHRDLLERIRAAETQPSGKPDIGPGVTRASLQADLLAAQQRCARMAGRTQQLETRLSELLGEQAWRATGLGAPTDIDELQQRIVALEQQIVELRLQLEERDQDLAAARAANRELMARLNVSQPTG
;
A
#
# COMPACT_ATOMS: atom_id res chain seq x y z
N MET A 1 -37.18 56.39 -23.14
CA MET A 1 -36.45 55.50 -24.08
C MET A 1 -35.79 54.27 -23.44
N ILE A 2 -35.73 54.14 -22.10
CA ILE A 2 -35.05 53.01 -21.42
C ILE A 2 -35.98 51.78 -21.31
N ASP A 3 -37.28 51.98 -21.13
CA ASP A 3 -38.24 50.87 -20.94
C ASP A 3 -38.51 50.06 -22.20
N GLY A 4 -38.45 50.70 -23.38
CA GLY A 4 -38.56 50.00 -24.66
C GLY A 4 -37.40 49.03 -24.92
N ARG A 5 -36.17 49.39 -24.51
CA ARG A 5 -35.01 48.50 -24.64
C ARG A 5 -35.06 47.33 -23.65
N ARG A 6 -35.61 47.56 -22.45
CA ARG A 6 -35.82 46.51 -21.45
C ARG A 6 -36.88 45.51 -21.92
N ALA A 7 -37.99 45.99 -22.49
CA ALA A 7 -39.04 45.15 -23.05
C ALA A 7 -38.56 44.32 -24.27
N ASP A 8 -37.69 44.88 -25.11
CA ASP A 8 -37.11 44.14 -26.23
C ASP A 8 -36.10 43.06 -25.74
N SER A 9 -35.28 43.37 -24.74
CA SER A 9 -34.37 42.40 -24.12
C SER A 9 -35.11 41.22 -23.48
N THR A 10 -36.23 41.47 -22.78
CA THR A 10 -37.03 40.39 -22.18
C THR A 10 -37.70 39.51 -23.22
N ARG A 11 -38.23 40.07 -24.32
CA ARG A 11 -38.79 39.28 -25.42
C ARG A 11 -37.74 38.41 -26.11
N ARG A 12 -36.54 38.95 -26.37
CA ARG A 12 -35.42 38.18 -26.94
C ARG A 12 -35.00 37.04 -26.01
N ARG A 13 -34.94 37.30 -24.70
CA ARG A 13 -34.63 36.29 -23.69
C ARG A 13 -35.68 35.17 -23.65
N GLN A 14 -36.97 35.51 -23.68
CA GLN A 14 -38.04 34.51 -23.72
C GLN A 14 -37.97 33.62 -24.96
N ARG A 15 -37.64 34.20 -26.13
CA ARG A 15 -37.43 33.42 -27.37
C ARG A 15 -36.27 32.43 -27.25
N VAL A 16 -35.16 32.82 -26.62
CA VAL A 16 -34.01 31.94 -26.39
C VAL A 16 -34.40 30.77 -25.47
N LEU A 17 -35.13 31.04 -24.39
CA LEU A 17 -35.60 29.99 -23.48
C LEU A 17 -36.56 29.03 -24.17
N ALA A 18 -37.53 29.54 -24.94
CA ALA A 18 -38.44 28.70 -25.71
C ALA A 18 -37.70 27.85 -26.75
N ALA A 19 -36.70 28.41 -27.45
CA ALA A 19 -35.88 27.69 -28.41
C ALA A 19 -35.06 26.57 -27.74
N LEU A 20 -34.55 26.80 -26.53
CA LEU A 20 -33.87 25.78 -25.73
C LEU A 20 -34.83 24.66 -25.31
N ASP A 21 -36.02 24.99 -24.80
CA ASP A 21 -37.03 24.00 -24.40
C ASP A 21 -37.47 23.11 -25.58
N THR A 22 -37.65 23.71 -26.77
CA THR A 22 -37.93 22.93 -28.00
C THR A 22 -36.74 22.04 -28.38
N ALA A 23 -35.51 22.53 -28.27
CA ALA A 23 -34.31 21.75 -28.58
C ALA A 23 -34.19 20.51 -27.69
N ILE A 24 -34.50 20.66 -26.40
CA ILE A 24 -34.49 19.58 -25.40
C ILE A 24 -35.59 18.56 -25.71
N LYS A 25 -36.81 19.00 -26.05
CA LYS A 25 -37.92 18.09 -26.41
C LYS A 25 -37.62 17.27 -27.66
N ASP A 26 -37.07 17.93 -28.68
CA ASP A 26 -36.82 17.29 -29.98
C ASP A 26 -35.53 16.45 -29.95
N GLY A 27 -34.64 16.68 -28.97
CA GLY A 27 -33.34 16.01 -28.88
C GLY A 27 -32.37 16.44 -29.98
N THR A 28 -32.53 17.67 -30.49
CA THR A 28 -31.64 18.25 -31.51
C THR A 28 -30.37 18.80 -30.87
N GLU A 29 -29.30 19.00 -31.66
CA GLU A 29 -28.04 19.53 -31.18
C GLU A 29 -28.21 20.82 -30.37
N LEU A 30 -27.76 20.79 -29.11
CA LEU A 30 -27.95 21.85 -28.11
C LEU A 30 -26.86 22.93 -28.17
N SER A 31 -26.36 23.28 -29.37
CA SER A 31 -25.26 24.24 -29.50
C SER A 31 -25.70 25.70 -29.41
N VAL A 32 -24.81 26.56 -28.89
CA VAL A 32 -25.02 28.02 -28.78
C VAL A 32 -25.38 28.66 -30.12
N THR A 33 -24.78 28.21 -31.23
CA THR A 33 -25.07 28.74 -32.56
C THR A 33 -26.42 28.27 -33.08
N GLY A 34 -26.80 27.02 -32.81
CA GLY A 34 -28.11 26.47 -33.17
C GLY A 34 -29.25 27.17 -32.44
N ILE A 35 -29.09 27.42 -31.14
CA ILE A 35 -30.11 28.08 -30.30
C ILE A 35 -30.24 29.56 -30.68
N ALA A 36 -29.14 30.26 -30.99
CA ALA A 36 -29.18 31.64 -31.49
C ALA A 36 -29.99 31.77 -32.78
N GLY A 37 -29.75 30.85 -33.73
CA GLY A 37 -30.48 30.79 -35.00
C GLY A 37 -31.98 30.54 -34.79
N ARG A 38 -32.33 29.52 -33.98
CA ARG A 38 -33.72 29.15 -33.69
C ARG A 38 -34.49 30.23 -32.93
N ALA A 39 -33.82 30.95 -32.02
CA ALA A 39 -34.41 32.05 -31.28
C ALA A 39 -34.53 33.35 -32.10
N GLY A 40 -33.83 33.44 -33.24
CA GLY A 40 -33.74 34.65 -34.06
C GLY A 40 -33.05 35.79 -33.34
N VAL A 41 -31.91 35.50 -32.70
CA VAL A 41 -31.11 36.46 -31.91
C VAL A 41 -29.63 36.34 -32.29
N ASP A 42 -28.91 37.47 -32.29
CA ASP A 42 -27.47 37.50 -32.58
C ASP A 42 -26.63 36.79 -31.49
N ARG A 43 -25.54 36.13 -31.90
CA ARG A 43 -24.62 35.39 -30.98
C ARG A 43 -24.06 36.29 -29.87
N THR A 44 -23.80 37.56 -30.18
CA THR A 44 -23.28 38.56 -29.24
C THR A 44 -24.24 38.79 -28.07
N PHE A 45 -25.55 38.63 -28.29
CA PHE A 45 -26.55 38.71 -27.22
C PHE A 45 -26.39 37.58 -26.21
N LEU A 46 -26.15 36.35 -26.68
CA LEU A 46 -25.94 35.20 -25.78
C LEU A 46 -24.63 35.35 -24.99
N TYR A 47 -23.56 35.83 -25.62
CA TYR A 47 -22.30 36.10 -24.90
C TYR A 47 -22.40 37.21 -23.87
N ARG A 48 -23.28 38.18 -24.08
CA ARG A 48 -23.57 39.24 -23.09
C ARG A 48 -24.39 38.73 -21.91
N HIS A 49 -25.11 37.62 -22.07
CA HIS A 49 -26.00 37.03 -21.07
C HIS A 49 -25.45 35.66 -20.61
N ARG A 50 -24.52 35.71 -19.65
CA ARG A 50 -23.81 34.55 -19.10
C ARG A 50 -24.75 33.48 -18.54
N ASP A 51 -25.87 33.89 -17.97
CA ASP A 51 -26.89 33.02 -17.42
C ASP A 51 -27.59 32.15 -18.48
N LEU A 52 -27.79 32.67 -19.70
CA LEU A 52 -28.31 31.89 -20.81
C LEU A 52 -27.29 30.86 -21.31
N LEU A 53 -26.00 31.21 -21.33
CA LEU A 53 -24.93 30.27 -21.68
C LEU A 53 -24.79 29.13 -20.66
N GLU A 54 -24.88 29.44 -19.37
CA GLU A 54 -24.83 28.44 -18.30
C GLU A 54 -25.99 27.44 -18.42
N ARG A 55 -27.19 27.90 -18.78
CA ARG A 55 -28.35 27.01 -19.05
C ARG A 55 -28.16 26.14 -20.28
N ILE A 56 -27.61 26.68 -21.36
CA ILE A 56 -27.32 25.90 -22.58
C ILE A 56 -26.28 24.82 -22.27
N ARG A 57 -25.19 25.17 -21.58
CA ARG A 57 -24.17 24.20 -21.17
C ARG A 57 -24.71 23.15 -20.21
N ALA A 58 -25.55 23.55 -19.25
CA ALA A 58 -26.19 22.61 -18.33
C ALA A 58 -27.07 21.60 -19.10
N ALA A 59 -27.80 22.07 -20.11
CA ALA A 59 -28.58 21.20 -20.99
C ALA A 59 -27.71 20.31 -21.89
N GLU A 60 -26.57 20.79 -22.40
CA GLU A 60 -25.59 19.97 -23.14
C GLU A 60 -24.97 18.87 -22.25
N THR A 61 -24.74 19.15 -20.96
CA THR A 61 -24.20 18.16 -20.02
C THR A 61 -25.22 17.16 -19.49
N GLN A 62 -26.52 17.47 -19.63
CA GLN A 62 -27.56 16.52 -19.29
C GLN A 62 -27.67 15.50 -20.41
N PRO A 63 -27.44 14.19 -20.14
CA PRO A 63 -27.67 13.17 -21.14
C PRO A 63 -29.12 13.26 -21.60
N SER A 64 -29.34 13.34 -22.91
CA SER A 64 -30.66 13.41 -23.52
C SER A 64 -31.51 12.26 -22.96
N GLY A 65 -32.47 12.58 -22.11
CA GLY A 65 -33.36 11.62 -21.43
C GLY A 65 -34.38 10.97 -22.35
N LYS A 66 -34.10 10.86 -23.65
CA LYS A 66 -34.80 9.90 -24.49
C LYS A 66 -34.22 8.53 -24.11
N PRO A 67 -35.02 7.60 -23.56
CA PRO A 67 -34.61 6.21 -23.62
C PRO A 67 -34.46 5.92 -25.11
N ASP A 68 -33.23 5.71 -25.54
CA ASP A 68 -32.98 5.10 -26.83
C ASP A 68 -33.74 3.77 -26.78
N ILE A 69 -34.85 3.68 -27.51
CA ILE A 69 -35.59 2.43 -27.70
C ILE A 69 -34.77 1.62 -28.69
N GLY A 70 -33.51 1.34 -28.32
CA GLY A 70 -32.78 0.18 -28.79
C GLY A 70 -33.44 -1.06 -28.21
N PRO A 71 -33.17 -2.26 -28.76
CA PRO A 71 -33.76 -3.49 -28.25
C PRO A 71 -33.49 -3.58 -26.76
N GLY A 72 -34.57 -3.52 -25.96
CA GLY A 72 -34.50 -3.43 -24.52
C GLY A 72 -33.57 -4.50 -23.97
N VAL A 73 -32.65 -4.08 -23.09
CA VAL A 73 -31.65 -4.94 -22.44
C VAL A 73 -32.29 -6.30 -22.13
N THR A 74 -31.88 -7.33 -22.87
CA THR A 74 -32.52 -8.63 -22.77
C THR A 74 -32.10 -9.32 -21.49
N ARG A 75 -32.95 -10.21 -20.96
CA ARG A 75 -32.60 -11.05 -19.80
C ARG A 75 -31.27 -11.79 -20.00
N ALA A 76 -30.99 -12.20 -21.24
CA ALA A 76 -29.72 -12.83 -21.61
C ALA A 76 -28.52 -11.89 -21.45
N SER A 77 -28.65 -10.61 -21.85
CA SER A 77 -27.61 -9.59 -21.64
C SER A 77 -27.32 -9.38 -20.15
N LEU A 78 -28.36 -9.22 -19.33
CA LEU A 78 -28.19 -9.03 -17.88
C LEU A 78 -27.55 -10.25 -17.21
N GLN A 79 -27.89 -11.45 -17.66
CA GLN A 79 -27.29 -12.68 -17.15
C GLN A 79 -25.82 -12.80 -17.55
N ALA A 80 -25.47 -12.42 -18.78
CA ALA A 80 -24.08 -12.35 -19.24
C ALA A 80 -23.28 -11.31 -18.44
N ASP A 81 -23.85 -10.14 -18.19
CA ASP A 81 -23.23 -9.07 -17.40
C ASP A 81 -23.01 -9.49 -15.95
N LEU A 82 -23.98 -10.17 -15.35
CA LEU A 82 -23.88 -10.73 -13.99
C LEU A 82 -22.76 -11.77 -13.90
N LEU A 83 -22.69 -12.70 -14.86
CA LEU A 83 -21.62 -13.70 -14.91
C LEU A 83 -20.25 -13.02 -15.10
N ALA A 84 -20.15 -12.04 -15.99
CA ALA A 84 -18.92 -11.29 -16.19
C ALA A 84 -18.49 -10.52 -14.93
N ALA A 85 -19.44 -9.95 -14.18
CA ALA A 85 -19.20 -9.29 -12.91
C ALA A 85 -18.71 -10.27 -11.84
N GLN A 86 -19.37 -11.43 -11.71
CA GLN A 86 -18.95 -12.48 -10.77
C GLN A 86 -17.53 -12.98 -11.06
N GLN A 87 -17.20 -13.19 -12.34
CA GLN A 87 -15.84 -13.58 -12.74
C GLN A 87 -14.80 -12.49 -12.43
N ARG A 88 -15.15 -11.21 -12.60
CA ARG A 88 -14.27 -10.09 -12.20
C ARG A 88 -14.05 -10.08 -10.68
N CYS A 89 -15.11 -10.26 -9.89
CA CYS A 89 -15.00 -10.36 -8.44
C CYS A 89 -14.12 -11.53 -8.00
N ALA A 90 -14.29 -12.71 -8.61
CA ALA A 90 -13.47 -13.88 -8.31
C ALA A 90 -11.98 -13.64 -8.61
N ARG A 91 -11.66 -13.01 -9.76
CA ARG A 91 -10.27 -12.66 -10.10
C ARG A 91 -9.68 -11.65 -9.12
N MET A 92 -10.46 -10.64 -8.72
CA MET A 92 -10.00 -9.65 -7.75
C MET A 92 -9.75 -10.29 -6.38
N ALA A 93 -10.67 -11.14 -5.91
CA ALA A 93 -10.52 -11.88 -4.67
C ALA A 93 -9.23 -12.74 -4.65
N GLY A 94 -8.96 -13.47 -5.74
CA GLY A 94 -7.72 -14.24 -5.89
C GLY A 94 -6.47 -13.37 -5.88
N ARG A 95 -6.51 -12.17 -6.49
CA ARG A 95 -5.38 -11.23 -6.45
C ARG A 95 -5.15 -10.66 -5.05
N THR A 96 -6.20 -10.31 -4.31
CA THR A 96 -6.08 -9.91 -2.90
C THR A 96 -5.45 -11.00 -2.06
N GLN A 97 -5.89 -12.25 -2.20
CA GLN A 97 -5.31 -13.37 -1.46
C GLN A 97 -3.81 -13.55 -1.77
N GLN A 98 -3.41 -13.45 -3.05
CA GLN A 98 -2.00 -13.52 -3.43
C GLN A 98 -1.17 -12.36 -2.84
N LEU A 99 -1.73 -11.15 -2.80
CA LEU A 99 -1.07 -10.00 -2.20
C LEU A 99 -0.94 -10.13 -0.69
N GLU A 100 -1.98 -10.63 -0.01
CA GLU A 100 -1.96 -10.92 1.42
C GLU A 100 -0.90 -11.97 1.76
N THR A 101 -0.80 -13.06 0.99
CA THR A 101 0.24 -14.09 1.19
C THR A 101 1.64 -13.51 1.01
N ARG A 102 1.88 -12.73 -0.05
CA ARG A 102 3.19 -12.07 -0.24
C ARG A 102 3.50 -11.07 0.86
N LEU A 103 2.50 -10.35 1.35
CA LEU A 103 2.67 -9.40 2.43
C LEU A 103 2.99 -10.11 3.75
N SER A 104 2.34 -11.25 4.04
CA SER A 104 2.67 -12.05 5.21
C SER A 104 4.07 -12.67 5.12
N GLU A 105 4.50 -13.11 3.94
CA GLU A 105 5.86 -13.59 3.70
C GLU A 105 6.90 -12.49 3.95
N LEU A 106 6.72 -11.31 3.33
CA LEU A 106 7.63 -10.18 3.50
C LEU A 106 7.68 -9.67 4.94
N LEU A 107 6.53 -9.56 5.61
CA LEU A 107 6.47 -9.21 7.02
C LEU A 107 7.08 -10.29 7.91
N GLY A 108 6.90 -11.56 7.56
CA GLY A 108 7.55 -12.69 8.23
C GLY A 108 9.07 -12.59 8.14
N GLU A 109 9.61 -12.33 6.94
CA GLU A 109 11.04 -12.11 6.76
C GLU A 109 11.54 -10.86 7.49
N GLN A 110 10.80 -9.76 7.48
CA GLN A 110 11.17 -8.55 8.20
C GLN A 110 11.16 -8.76 9.71
N ALA A 111 10.14 -9.44 10.23
CA ALA A 111 10.07 -9.81 11.65
C ALA A 111 11.23 -10.74 12.01
N TRP A 112 11.56 -11.71 11.16
CA TRP A 112 12.69 -12.62 11.32
C TRP A 112 14.05 -11.89 11.33
N ARG A 113 14.23 -10.91 10.43
CA ARG A 113 15.42 -10.05 10.40
C ARG A 113 15.48 -9.12 11.62
N ALA A 114 14.35 -8.54 12.03
CA ALA A 114 14.27 -7.60 13.15
C ALA A 114 14.42 -8.26 14.53
N THR A 115 14.09 -9.54 14.65
CA THR A 115 14.30 -10.33 15.89
C THR A 115 15.76 -10.77 16.07
N GLY A 116 16.68 -10.45 15.14
CA GLY A 116 18.10 -10.80 15.25
C GLY A 116 18.41 -12.28 14.99
N LEU A 117 17.41 -13.16 15.05
CA LEU A 117 17.52 -14.60 14.80
C LEU A 117 17.82 -14.98 13.33
N GLY A 118 17.84 -13.98 12.43
CA GLY A 118 18.05 -14.18 11.00
C GLY A 118 19.43 -13.76 10.46
N ALA A 119 20.34 -13.26 11.30
CA ALA A 119 21.67 -12.90 10.83
C ALA A 119 22.62 -14.11 10.91
N PRO A 120 23.24 -14.56 9.80
CA PRO A 120 24.28 -15.59 9.86
C PRO A 120 25.46 -15.17 10.76
N THR A 121 25.69 -13.87 10.92
CA THR A 121 26.68 -13.34 11.88
C THR A 121 26.43 -13.80 13.30
N ASP A 122 25.19 -13.81 13.81
CA ASP A 122 24.97 -14.16 15.22
C ASP A 122 25.20 -15.66 15.47
N ILE A 123 24.80 -16.53 14.54
CA ILE A 123 25.02 -17.98 14.67
C ILE A 123 26.49 -18.33 14.49
N ASP A 124 27.16 -17.74 13.49
CA ASP A 124 28.59 -17.98 13.24
C ASP A 124 29.45 -17.42 14.38
N GLU A 125 29.11 -16.24 14.92
CA GLU A 125 29.78 -15.66 16.10
C GLU A 125 29.54 -16.51 17.36
N LEU A 126 28.32 -17.02 17.57
CA LEU A 126 28.04 -17.95 18.66
C LEU A 126 28.82 -19.24 18.52
N GLN A 127 28.93 -19.81 17.31
CA GLN A 127 29.73 -20.99 17.05
C GLN A 127 31.23 -20.73 17.29
N GLN A 128 31.76 -19.60 16.81
CA GLN A 128 33.14 -19.19 17.09
C GLN A 128 33.37 -19.01 18.59
N ARG A 129 32.39 -18.46 19.32
CA ARG A 129 32.47 -18.29 20.77
C ARG A 129 32.45 -19.63 21.50
N ILE A 130 31.63 -20.57 21.07
CA ILE A 130 31.58 -21.94 21.61
C ILE A 130 32.95 -22.59 21.43
N VAL A 131 33.52 -22.58 20.23
CA VAL A 131 34.85 -23.17 19.95
C VAL A 131 35.94 -22.52 20.79
N ALA A 132 35.93 -21.19 20.92
CA ALA A 132 36.91 -20.47 21.75
C ALA A 132 36.78 -20.84 23.24
N LEU A 133 35.55 -20.99 23.75
CA LEU A 133 35.30 -21.40 25.14
C LEU A 133 35.72 -22.86 25.37
N GLU A 134 35.48 -23.75 24.42
CA GLU A 134 35.95 -25.14 24.49
C GLU A 134 37.47 -25.22 24.55
N GLN A 135 38.18 -24.44 23.72
CA GLN A 135 39.65 -24.33 23.77
C GLN A 135 40.14 -23.82 25.13
N GLN A 136 39.50 -22.79 25.68
CA GLN A 136 39.84 -22.27 27.01
C GLN A 136 39.62 -23.32 28.11
N ILE A 137 38.57 -24.13 28.03
CA ILE A 137 38.32 -25.22 28.99
C ILE A 137 39.45 -26.27 28.92
N VAL A 138 39.88 -26.64 27.72
CA VAL A 138 40.98 -27.60 27.54
C VAL A 138 42.29 -27.03 28.10
N GLU A 139 42.62 -25.78 27.79
CA GLU A 139 43.83 -25.13 28.28
C GLU A 139 43.84 -24.99 29.80
N LEU A 140 42.73 -24.57 30.40
CA LEU A 140 42.61 -24.45 31.86
C LEU A 140 42.73 -25.81 32.55
N ARG A 141 42.20 -26.89 31.95
CA ARG A 141 42.36 -28.24 32.49
C ARG A 141 43.82 -28.69 32.46
N LEU A 142 44.53 -28.43 31.36
CA LEU A 142 45.95 -28.74 31.27
C LEU A 142 46.76 -27.98 32.32
N GLN A 143 46.48 -26.68 32.51
CA GLN A 143 47.14 -25.88 33.54
C GLN A 143 46.87 -26.40 34.95
N LEU A 144 45.65 -26.87 35.24
CA LEU A 144 45.34 -27.50 36.53
C LEU A 144 46.13 -28.79 36.73
N GLU A 145 46.19 -29.66 35.72
CA GLU A 145 46.97 -30.90 35.79
C GLU A 145 48.46 -30.64 36.05
N GLU A 146 49.05 -29.65 35.38
CA GLU A 146 50.44 -29.24 35.63
C GLU A 146 50.64 -28.76 37.07
N ARG A 147 49.75 -27.89 37.58
CA ARG A 147 49.85 -27.38 38.95
C ARG A 147 49.67 -28.49 39.99
N ASP A 148 48.81 -29.47 39.73
CA ASP A 148 48.64 -30.62 40.61
C ASP A 148 49.89 -31.50 40.64
N GLN A 149 50.55 -31.68 39.50
CA GLN A 149 51.85 -32.38 39.42
C GLN A 149 52.94 -31.62 40.18
N ASP A 150 53.03 -30.30 40.00
CA ASP A 150 53.98 -29.43 40.70
C ASP A 150 53.76 -29.50 42.23
N LEU A 151 52.50 -29.44 42.69
CA LEU A 151 52.14 -29.56 44.10
C LEU A 151 52.47 -30.95 44.66
N ALA A 152 52.21 -32.02 43.90
CA ALA A 152 52.56 -33.37 44.30
C ALA A 152 54.08 -33.54 44.46
N ALA A 153 54.86 -33.00 43.52
CA ALA A 153 56.32 -33.00 43.57
C ALA A 153 56.84 -32.20 44.78
N ALA A 154 56.32 -30.99 45.01
CA ALA A 154 56.69 -30.16 46.16
C ALA A 154 56.37 -30.85 47.50
N ARG A 155 55.20 -31.50 47.61
CA ARG A 155 54.82 -32.28 48.80
C ARG A 155 55.71 -33.50 49.00
N ALA A 156 56.12 -34.17 47.93
CA ALA A 156 57.06 -35.29 48.00
C ALA A 156 58.44 -34.83 48.51
N ALA A 157 58.99 -33.76 47.94
CA ALA A 157 60.26 -33.18 48.36
C ALA A 157 60.23 -32.70 49.82
N ASN A 158 59.12 -32.08 50.24
CA ASN A 158 58.96 -31.63 51.63
C ASN A 158 58.91 -32.82 52.61
N ARG A 159 58.18 -33.90 52.26
CA ARG A 159 58.19 -35.14 53.05
C ARG A 159 59.57 -35.76 53.14
N GLU A 160 60.33 -35.79 52.05
CA GLU A 160 61.70 -36.31 52.05
C GLU A 160 62.63 -35.47 52.92
N LEU A 161 62.54 -34.13 52.83
CA LEU A 161 63.34 -33.23 53.66
C LEU A 161 63.01 -33.39 55.15
N MET A 162 61.73 -33.49 55.52
CA MET A 162 61.31 -33.75 56.90
C MET A 162 61.78 -35.12 57.39
N ALA A 163 61.75 -36.15 56.54
CA ALA A 163 62.28 -37.47 56.89
C ALA A 163 63.79 -37.41 57.16
N ARG A 164 64.57 -36.69 56.34
CA ARG A 164 66.01 -36.49 56.55
C ARG A 164 66.29 -35.72 57.85
N LEU A 165 65.53 -34.67 58.14
CA LEU A 165 65.67 -33.90 59.38
C LEU A 165 65.41 -34.76 60.62
N ASN A 166 64.30 -35.50 60.64
CA ASN A 166 63.95 -36.38 61.76
C ASN A 166 64.99 -37.50 62.00
N VAL A 167 65.62 -38.03 60.95
CA VAL A 167 66.71 -39.02 61.09
C VAL A 167 67.99 -38.37 61.60
N SER A 168 68.25 -37.11 61.27
CA SER A 168 69.43 -36.36 61.71
C SER A 168 69.34 -35.78 63.14
N GLN A 169 68.14 -35.77 63.73
CA GLN A 169 67.90 -35.25 65.08
C GLN A 169 67.86 -36.44 66.06
N PRO A 170 68.93 -36.70 66.84
CA PRO A 170 68.95 -37.83 67.76
C PRO A 170 67.94 -37.56 68.86
N THR A 171 67.00 -38.48 69.05
CA THR A 171 66.15 -38.53 70.24
C THR A 171 67.05 -38.82 71.44
N GLY A 172 67.37 -37.80 72.22
CA GLY A 172 68.03 -37.92 73.53
C GLY A 172 67.10 -38.55 74.56
#